data_AF-A0A699ZB82-F1
#
_entry.id   AF-A0A699ZB82-F1
#
_cell.length_a   1.000
_cell.length_b   1.000
_cell.length_c   1.000
_cell.angle_alpha   90.00
_cell.angle_beta   90.00
_cell.angle_gamma   90.00
#
_symmetry.space_group_name_H-M   'P 1'
#
loop_
_entity.id
_entity.type
_entity.pdbx_description
1 polymer ?
#
loop_
_entity_poly.entity_id
_entity_poly.type
_entity_poly.pdbx_seq_one_letter_code
_entity_poly.pdbx_strand_id
1 'polypeptide(L)'
;MLGLWHLSDVTHEALEWLPVNIKSLQLKFCRLLPGALSSVATRLTQLTCLNLRTSPVVLAELQLLAARAQQGASLIVFMPVTMSKDDVAALKSFVSYIKSGTGHLPFANCIFAAEDDSE
;
A
#
# COMPACT_ATOMS: atom_id res chain seq x y z
N MET A 1 14.29 -7.60 -3.79
CA MET A 1 13.25 -7.60 -2.73
C MET A 1 13.87 -6.99 -1.50
N LEU A 2 13.22 -5.98 -0.90
CA LEU A 2 13.69 -5.32 0.32
C LEU A 2 12.72 -5.61 1.46
N GLY A 3 13.22 -5.95 2.64
CA GLY A 3 12.41 -6.20 3.82
C GLY A 3 12.85 -5.31 4.97
N LEU A 4 11.90 -4.62 5.60
CA LEU A 4 12.07 -3.88 6.85
C LEU A 4 11.31 -4.62 7.95
N TRP A 5 11.97 -4.80 9.10
CA TRP A 5 11.49 -5.68 10.15
C TRP A 5 11.64 -4.97 11.51
N HIS A 6 10.64 -5.10 12.37
CA HIS A 6 10.68 -4.62 13.76
C HIS A 6 11.01 -3.12 13.92
N LEU A 7 10.59 -2.29 12.96
CA LEU A 7 10.76 -0.85 13.07
C LEU A 7 9.64 -0.25 13.91
N SER A 8 10.03 0.40 15.01
CA SER A 8 9.10 0.90 16.03
C SER A 8 8.23 2.04 15.55
N ASP A 9 8.75 2.94 14.70
CA ASP A 9 8.02 4.03 14.06
C ASP A 9 8.59 4.25 12.64
N VAL A 10 7.82 3.88 11.63
CA VAL A 10 8.16 4.10 10.22
C VAL A 10 7.48 5.38 9.76
N THR A 11 8.28 6.42 9.54
CA THR A 11 7.82 7.72 9.07
C THR A 11 7.87 7.84 7.55
N HIS A 12 7.32 8.93 7.01
CA HIS A 12 7.45 9.28 5.60
C HIS A 12 8.93 9.38 5.17
N GLU A 13 9.71 10.13 5.95
CA GLU A 13 11.14 10.40 5.71
C GLU A 13 11.95 9.10 5.75
N ALA A 14 11.64 8.18 6.66
CA ALA A 14 12.30 6.89 6.73
C ALA A 14 12.14 6.10 5.43
N LEU A 15 10.97 6.17 4.79
CA LEU A 15 10.70 5.51 3.51
C LEU A 15 11.24 6.32 2.32
N GLU A 16 11.57 7.60 2.48
CA GLU A 16 12.27 8.38 1.45
C GLU A 16 13.68 7.87 1.15
N TRP A 17 14.37 7.33 2.16
CA TRP A 17 15.72 6.78 1.98
C TRP A 17 15.74 5.45 1.22
N LEU A 18 14.58 4.87 0.90
CA LEU A 18 14.52 3.63 0.15
C LEU A 18 14.94 3.83 -1.32
N PRO A 19 15.63 2.83 -1.90
CA PRO A 19 15.99 2.87 -3.31
C PRO A 19 14.75 2.86 -4.19
N VAL A 20 14.66 3.80 -5.14
CA VAL A 20 13.48 3.98 -6.01
C VAL A 20 13.24 2.83 -7.00
N ASN A 21 14.24 2.00 -7.24
CA ASN A 21 14.19 0.87 -8.16
C ASN A 21 13.76 -0.46 -7.50
N ILE A 22 13.30 -0.44 -6.25
CA ILE A 22 12.80 -1.65 -5.61
C ILE A 22 11.46 -2.09 -6.21
N LYS A 23 11.35 -3.38 -6.52
CA LYS A 23 10.12 -4.00 -7.04
C LYS A 23 9.22 -4.58 -5.95
N SER A 24 9.80 -4.97 -4.81
CA SER A 24 9.06 -5.59 -3.72
C SER A 24 9.58 -5.08 -2.39
N LEU A 25 8.65 -4.60 -1.55
CA LEU A 25 8.87 -4.08 -0.21
C LEU A 25 8.02 -4.90 0.77
N GLN A 26 8.67 -5.45 1.79
CA GLN A 26 8.00 -6.11 2.91
C GLN A 26 8.18 -5.26 4.16
N LEU A 27 7.09 -4.84 4.78
CA LEU A 27 7.09 -4.19 6.08
C LEU A 27 6.51 -5.19 7.08
N LYS A 28 7.39 -5.82 7.86
CA LYS A 28 7.00 -6.82 8.84
C LYS A 28 7.15 -6.30 10.25
N PHE A 29 6.11 -6.45 11.07
CA PHE A 29 6.12 -5.98 12.46
C PHE A 29 6.57 -4.51 12.58
N CYS A 30 6.15 -3.68 11.62
CA CYS A 30 6.48 -2.27 11.56
C CYS A 30 5.25 -1.44 11.95
N ARG A 31 5.45 -0.38 12.73
CA ARG A 31 4.38 0.58 13.00
C ARG A 31 4.49 1.73 12.01
N LEU A 32 3.55 1.80 11.07
CA LEU A 32 3.49 2.89 10.11
C LEU A 32 2.81 4.10 10.74
N LEU A 33 3.51 5.24 10.74
CA LEU A 33 2.92 6.51 11.13
C LEU A 33 2.02 7.06 10.00
N PRO A 34 1.04 7.91 10.31
CA PRO A 34 0.23 8.58 9.29
C PRO A 34 1.10 9.29 8.25
N GLY A 35 0.78 9.11 6.97
CA GLY A 35 1.52 9.66 5.84
C GLY A 35 2.75 8.85 5.39
N ALA A 36 3.12 7.80 6.11
CA ALA A 36 4.29 6.98 5.75
C ALA A 36 4.14 6.38 4.35
N LEU A 37 2.95 5.85 4.01
CA LEU A 37 2.73 5.25 2.69
C LEU A 37 2.69 6.28 1.55
N SER A 38 2.68 7.59 1.84
CA SER A 38 2.72 8.61 0.79
C SER A 38 4.03 8.58 -0.01
N SER A 39 5.16 8.28 0.63
CA SER A 39 6.46 8.16 -0.08
C SER A 39 6.46 6.92 -0.98
N VAL A 40 5.85 5.83 -0.52
CA VAL A 40 5.65 4.61 -1.31
C VAL A 40 4.77 4.88 -2.53
N ALA A 41 3.69 5.64 -2.34
CA ALA A 41 2.75 5.98 -3.40
C ALA A 41 3.41 6.77 -4.53
N THR A 42 4.24 7.78 -4.23
CA THR A 42 4.73 8.73 -5.23
C THR A 42 6.16 8.45 -5.72
N ARG A 43 7.06 7.96 -4.86
CA ARG A 43 8.49 7.82 -5.21
C ARG A 43 8.84 6.42 -5.70
N LEU A 44 8.23 5.39 -5.13
CA LEU A 44 8.55 4.00 -5.45
C LEU A 44 7.76 3.53 -6.69
N THR A 45 7.99 4.19 -7.81
CA THR A 45 7.23 3.99 -9.06
C THR A 45 7.47 2.63 -9.72
N GLN A 46 8.57 1.94 -9.38
CA GLN A 46 8.86 0.58 -9.87
C GLN A 46 8.33 -0.52 -8.94
N LEU A 47 7.70 -0.15 -7.82
CA LEU A 47 7.19 -1.11 -6.86
C LEU A 47 5.99 -1.84 -7.45
N THR A 48 6.02 -3.16 -7.43
CA THR A 48 4.90 -4.03 -7.87
C THR A 48 4.32 -4.84 -6.73
N CYS A 49 4.98 -4.87 -5.57
CA CYS A 49 4.56 -5.63 -4.41
C CYS A 49 4.87 -4.89 -3.10
N LEU A 50 3.84 -4.66 -2.30
CA LEU A 50 3.92 -4.13 -0.94
C LEU A 50 3.25 -5.12 0.02
N ASN A 51 4.02 -5.67 0.95
CA ASN A 51 3.50 -6.60 1.95
C ASN A 51 3.38 -5.91 3.32
N LEU A 52 2.13 -5.79 3.81
CA LEU A 52 1.79 -5.19 5.09
C LEU A 52 1.11 -6.18 6.05
N ARG A 53 1.08 -7.49 5.74
CA ARG A 53 0.27 -8.48 6.50
C ARG A 53 0.48 -8.43 8.00
N THR A 54 1.72 -8.25 8.43
CA THR A 54 2.14 -8.27 9.85
C THR A 54 2.38 -6.88 10.43
N SER A 55 1.94 -5.83 9.73
CA SER A 55 2.10 -4.44 10.15
C SER A 55 0.73 -3.77 10.20
N PRO A 56 0.28 -3.27 11.35
CA PRO A 56 -1.01 -2.60 11.44
C PRO A 56 -1.00 -1.33 10.60
N VAL A 57 -2.02 -1.15 9.76
CA VAL A 57 -2.20 0.03 8.92
C VAL A 57 -3.67 0.44 8.99
N VAL A 58 -3.91 1.74 9.13
CA VAL A 58 -5.26 2.30 9.14
C VAL A 58 -5.83 2.40 7.73
N LEU A 59 -7.15 2.25 7.59
CA LEU A 59 -7.85 2.29 6.29
C LEU A 59 -7.49 3.53 5.45
N ALA A 60 -7.42 4.71 6.10
CA ALA A 60 -7.11 5.97 5.42
C ALA A 60 -5.75 5.98 4.71
N GLU A 61 -4.73 5.31 5.26
CA GLU A 61 -3.41 5.19 4.63
C GLU A 61 -3.47 4.35 3.35
N LEU A 62 -4.26 3.28 3.36
CA LEU A 62 -4.45 2.42 2.19
C LEU A 62 -5.29 3.11 1.10
N GLN A 63 -6.29 3.91 1.49
CA GLN A 63 -7.04 4.74 0.56
C GLN A 63 -6.17 5.84 -0.06
N LEU A 64 -5.30 6.47 0.73
CA LEU A 64 -4.33 7.45 0.24
C LEU A 64 -3.36 6.80 -0.75
N LEU A 65 -2.84 5.61 -0.42
CA LEU A 65 -2.00 4.83 -1.32
C LEU A 65 -2.74 4.55 -2.63
N ALA A 66 -3.98 4.05 -2.58
CA ALA A 66 -4.78 3.77 -3.77
C ALA A 66 -5.03 5.01 -4.65
N ALA A 67 -5.24 6.17 -4.03
CA ALA A 67 -5.53 7.41 -4.73
C ALA A 67 -4.28 8.08 -5.34
N ARG A 68 -3.10 7.85 -4.75
CA ARG A 68 -1.86 8.56 -5.12
C ARG A 68 -0.78 7.66 -5.71
N ALA A 69 -1.01 6.36 -5.77
CA ALA A 69 -0.11 5.38 -6.35
C ALA A 69 0.34 5.79 -7.77
N GLN A 70 1.63 6.07 -7.96
CA GLN A 70 2.23 6.41 -9.25
C GLN A 70 3.09 5.25 -9.79
N GLN A 71 2.79 4.03 -9.35
CA GLN A 71 3.49 2.85 -9.85
C GLN A 71 3.26 2.73 -11.36
N GLY A 72 4.35 2.56 -12.10
CA GLY A 72 4.31 2.36 -13.55
C GLY A 72 3.71 1.00 -13.96
N ALA A 73 3.49 0.12 -12.99
CA ALA A 73 2.85 -1.18 -13.16
C ALA A 73 1.84 -1.41 -12.02
N SER A 74 1.10 -2.52 -12.08
CA SER A 74 0.14 -2.84 -11.02
C SER A 74 0.87 -3.13 -9.70
N LEU A 75 0.46 -2.44 -8.64
CA LEU A 75 0.97 -2.63 -7.28
C LEU A 75 0.06 -3.59 -6.52
N ILE A 76 0.58 -4.77 -6.21
CA ILE A 76 -0.10 -5.72 -5.32
C ILE A 76 0.19 -5.31 -3.87
N VAL A 77 -0.86 -4.99 -3.12
CA VAL A 77 -0.81 -4.65 -1.70
C VAL A 77 -1.42 -5.78 -0.91
N PHE A 78 -0.61 -6.48 -0.12
CA PHE A 78 -1.11 -7.45 0.85
C PHE A 78 -1.55 -6.72 2.11
N MET A 79 -2.86 -6.73 2.37
CA MET A 79 -3.46 -5.98 3.48
C MET A 79 -3.07 -6.58 4.85
N PRO A 80 -3.06 -5.76 5.92
CA PRO A 80 -2.86 -6.26 7.28
C PRO A 80 -3.91 -7.32 7.64
N VAL A 81 -3.47 -8.41 8.29
CA VAL A 81 -4.39 -9.47 8.76
C VAL A 81 -5.34 -8.98 9.86
N THR A 82 -4.98 -7.88 10.51
CA THR A 82 -5.76 -7.24 11.57
C THR A 82 -6.89 -6.36 11.05
N MET A 83 -7.01 -6.17 9.73
CA MET A 83 -8.00 -5.30 9.12
C MET A 83 -9.38 -5.96 9.14
N SER A 84 -10.43 -5.20 9.49
CA SER A 84 -11.79 -5.74 9.57
C SER A 84 -12.38 -6.01 8.17
N LYS A 85 -13.37 -6.90 8.08
CA LYS A 85 -14.07 -7.19 6.81
C LYS A 85 -14.75 -5.94 6.25
N ASP A 86 -15.30 -5.09 7.11
CA ASP A 86 -15.95 -3.83 6.73
C ASP A 86 -14.94 -2.84 6.17
N ASP A 87 -13.75 -2.72 6.77
CA ASP A 87 -12.68 -1.87 6.25
C ASP A 87 -12.18 -2.37 4.89
N VAL A 88 -12.04 -3.69 4.72
CA VAL A 88 -11.66 -4.30 3.43
C VAL A 88 -12.72 -4.02 2.38
N ALA A 89 -14.01 -4.15 2.70
CA ALA A 89 -15.11 -3.85 1.80
C ALA A 89 -15.14 -2.36 1.42
N ALA A 90 -14.94 -1.46 2.40
CA ALA A 90 -14.86 -0.03 2.17
C ALA A 90 -13.67 0.34 1.28
N LEU A 91 -12.51 -0.29 1.46
CA LEU A 91 -11.35 -0.09 0.60
C LEU A 91 -11.60 -0.60 -0.83
N LYS A 92 -12.15 -1.81 -0.98
CA LYS A 92 -12.50 -2.37 -2.30
C LYS A 92 -13.51 -1.48 -3.03
N SER A 93 -14.52 -0.98 -2.32
CA SER A 93 -15.51 -0.02 -2.85
C SER A 93 -14.86 1.30 -3.28
N PHE A 94 -13.98 1.87 -2.45
CA PHE A 94 -13.22 3.08 -2.77
C PHE A 94 -12.35 2.90 -4.03
N VAL A 95 -11.62 1.79 -4.12
CA VAL A 95 -10.78 1.46 -5.28
C VAL A 95 -11.63 1.31 -6.56
N SER A 96 -12.81 0.70 -6.46
CA SER A 96 -13.76 0.60 -7.58
C SER A 96 -14.30 1.98 -8.00
N TYR A 97 -14.60 2.84 -7.03
CA TYR A 97 -15.05 4.20 -7.27
C TYR A 97 -13.98 5.04 -8.01
N ILE A 98 -12.73 5.04 -7.55
CA ILE A 98 -11.66 5.80 -8.22
C ILE A 98 -11.36 5.27 -9.62
N LYS A 99 -11.54 3.96 -9.87
CA LYS A 99 -11.40 3.34 -11.19
C LYS A 99 -12.54 3.72 -12.15
N SER A 100 -13.76 3.89 -11.64
CA SER A 100 -14.94 4.21 -12.45
C SER A 100 -15.19 5.72 -12.61
N GLY A 101 -14.70 6.55 -11.68
CA GLY A 101 -15.15 7.93 -11.51
C GLY A 101 -14.39 9.02 -12.27
N THR A 102 -13.28 8.76 -12.96
CA THR A 102 -12.53 9.82 -13.64
C THR A 102 -11.87 9.34 -14.93
N GLY A 103 -12.01 10.13 -16.00
CA GLY A 103 -11.22 9.94 -17.21
C GLY A 103 -9.74 9.90 -16.88
N HIS A 104 -9.10 8.78 -17.19
CA HIS A 104 -7.66 8.63 -17.36
C HIS A 104 -6.79 9.27 -16.25
N LEU A 105 -7.00 8.91 -14.99
CA LEU A 105 -5.96 9.07 -13.98
C LEU A 105 -5.10 7.79 -13.94
N PRO A 106 -3.80 7.84 -14.32
CA PRO A 106 -2.91 6.68 -14.43
C PRO A 106 -2.54 6.02 -13.08
N PHE A 107 -3.22 6.40 -11.99
CA PHE A 107 -2.78 6.18 -10.62
C PHE A 107 -3.46 4.98 -9.92
N ALA A 108 -4.63 4.55 -10.38
CA ALA A 108 -5.42 3.52 -9.70
C ALA A 108 -5.03 2.07 -10.07
N ASN A 109 -3.74 1.76 -10.12
CA ASN A 109 -3.25 0.42 -10.47
C ASN A 109 -2.94 -0.48 -9.24
N CYS A 110 -3.50 -0.13 -8.08
CA CYS A 110 -3.38 -0.96 -6.88
C CYS A 110 -4.36 -2.14 -6.89
N ILE A 111 -3.87 -3.32 -6.53
CA ILE A 111 -4.63 -4.54 -6.28
C ILE A 111 -4.45 -4.88 -4.81
N PHE A 112 -5.53 -4.83 -4.04
CA PHE A 112 -5.52 -5.14 -2.61
C PHE A 112 -5.95 -6.59 -2.40
N ALA A 113 -5.01 -7.41 -1.92
CA ALA A 113 -5.23 -8.84 -1.66
C ALA A 113 -5.39 -9.09 -0.15
N ALA A 114 -6.50 -9.74 0.22
CA ALA A 114 -6.73 -10.28 1.57
C ALA A 114 -6.26 -11.74 1.62
N GLU A 115 -6.06 -12.31 2.82
CA GLU A 115 -5.74 -13.75 2.94
C GLU A 115 -6.85 -14.67 2.42
N ASP A 116 -8.11 -14.23 2.42
CA ASP A 116 -9.24 -14.99 1.86
C ASP A 116 -9.26 -15.08 0.32
N ASP A 117 -8.37 -14.40 -0.40
CA ASP A 117 -8.23 -14.54 -1.87
C ASP A 117 -7.28 -15.72 -2.23
N SER A 118 -7.08 -16.69 -1.33
CA SER A 118 -6.25 -17.88 -1.52
C SER A 118 -6.91 -19.13 -0.91
N GLU A 119 -8.09 -19.50 -1.41
CA GLU A 119 -8.53 -20.90 -1.51
C GLU A 119 -9.61 -21.05 -2.60
#